data_AF-A0A7Y5B261-F1
#
_entry.id   AF-A0A7Y5B261-F1
#
_cell.length_a   1.000
_cell.length_b   1.000
_cell.length_c   1.000
_cell.angle_alpha   90.00
_cell.angle_beta   90.00
_cell.angle_gamma   90.00
#
_symmetry.space_group_name_H-M   'P 1'
#
loop_
_entity.id
_entity.type
_entity.pdbx_description
1 polymer ?
#
loop_
_entity_poly.entity_id
_entity_poly.type
_entity_poly.pdbx_seq_one_letter_code
_entity_poly.pdbx_strand_id
1 'polypeptide(L)'
;MPRKAASANSGEETKKDTDPLLDIPIKKSEDEIGKLNRMLASVLNYLSDDEVEEIDIEYLLANTEGLRDWWDKYRENNKKQIEEEIKKSLGSLSLEELESIREQIKGK
;
A
#
# COMPACT_ATOMS: atom_id res chain seq x y z
N MET A 1 -70.83 -9.72 -7.23
CA MET A 1 -70.20 -10.81 -8.01
C MET A 1 -69.06 -11.43 -7.22
N PRO A 2 -68.89 -12.76 -7.25
CA PRO A 2 -67.72 -13.46 -6.74
C PRO A 2 -66.57 -13.42 -7.77
N ARG A 3 -65.31 -13.27 -7.32
CA ARG A 3 -64.21 -14.21 -7.59
C ARG A 3 -62.90 -13.75 -6.93
N LYS A 4 -62.45 -14.64 -6.05
CA LYS A 4 -61.09 -14.92 -5.61
C LYS A 4 -60.11 -15.00 -6.80
N ALA A 5 -58.95 -14.37 -6.66
CA ALA A 5 -57.69 -14.87 -7.20
C ALA A 5 -56.62 -14.68 -6.11
N ALA A 6 -56.11 -15.81 -5.64
CA ALA A 6 -54.94 -15.93 -4.78
C ALA A 6 -53.72 -16.19 -5.66
N SER A 7 -52.60 -15.55 -5.33
CA SER A 7 -51.21 -16.07 -5.37
C SER A 7 -50.29 -14.88 -5.10
N ALA A 8 -49.71 -14.71 -3.91
CA ALA A 8 -48.62 -15.49 -3.31
C ALA A 8 -47.24 -15.09 -3.85
N ASN A 9 -46.46 -14.52 -2.92
CA ASN A 9 -45.03 -14.72 -2.68
C ASN A 9 -44.01 -14.04 -3.61
N SER A 10 -43.22 -13.11 -3.05
CA SER A 10 -41.78 -13.27 -2.72
C SER A 10 -41.06 -11.91 -2.75
N GLY A 11 -40.11 -11.70 -1.84
CA GLY A 11 -39.11 -10.62 -1.91
C GLY A 11 -39.25 -9.59 -0.79
N GLU A 12 -38.97 -9.98 0.44
CA GLU A 12 -37.68 -9.74 1.12
C GLU A 12 -37.55 -8.35 1.73
N GLU A 13 -37.72 -8.36 3.05
CA GLU A 13 -37.25 -7.38 4.01
C GLU A 13 -35.74 -7.15 3.80
N THR A 14 -35.36 -6.08 3.10
CA THR A 14 -33.97 -5.63 3.15
C THR A 14 -33.82 -4.75 4.38
N LYS A 15 -33.41 -5.40 5.47
CA LYS A 15 -32.86 -4.78 6.67
C LYS A 15 -31.80 -3.76 6.25
N LYS A 16 -32.02 -2.50 6.65
CA LYS A 16 -30.96 -1.48 6.64
C LYS A 16 -29.98 -1.84 7.76
N ASP A 17 -29.11 -2.79 7.48
CA ASP A 17 -27.89 -2.96 8.25
C ASP A 17 -26.93 -1.85 7.81
N THR A 18 -27.11 -0.67 8.40
CA THR A 18 -26.11 0.39 8.44
C THR A 18 -24.91 -0.15 9.22
N ASP A 19 -23.99 -0.79 8.50
CA ASP A 19 -22.62 -0.93 8.98
C ASP A 19 -22.06 0.48 9.24
N PRO A 20 -21.43 0.73 10.40
CA PRO A 20 -20.73 1.97 10.65
C PRO A 20 -19.43 1.90 9.85
N LEU A 21 -19.50 2.18 8.55
CA LEU A 21 -18.35 2.52 7.73
C LEU A 21 -17.78 3.82 8.30
N LEU A 22 -16.84 3.62 9.22
CA LEU A 22 -15.69 4.44 9.55
C LEU A 22 -15.76 5.83 8.92
N ASP A 23 -16.04 6.80 9.77
CA ASP A 23 -16.04 8.23 9.49
C ASP A 23 -14.60 8.69 9.18
N ILE A 24 -14.08 8.28 8.02
CA ILE A 24 -12.85 8.79 7.44
C ILE A 24 -13.26 10.06 6.69
N PRO A 25 -12.75 11.24 7.05
CA PRO A 25 -13.14 12.47 6.38
C PRO A 25 -12.68 12.42 4.92
N ILE A 26 -13.62 12.14 4.01
CA ILE A 26 -13.43 11.95 2.55
C ILE A 26 -12.62 13.09 1.91
N LYS A 27 -12.68 14.31 2.48
CA LYS A 27 -11.90 15.46 2.02
C LYS A 27 -10.38 15.30 2.18
N LYS A 28 -9.90 14.62 3.22
CA LYS A 28 -8.44 14.44 3.42
C LYS A 28 -7.84 13.48 2.39
N SER A 29 -8.59 12.44 2.02
CA SER A 29 -8.11 11.43 1.06
C SER A 29 -8.00 11.96 -0.37
N GLU A 30 -8.93 12.82 -0.80
CA GLU A 30 -8.86 13.43 -2.15
C GLU A 30 -7.64 14.33 -2.31
N ASP A 31 -7.28 15.10 -1.28
CA ASP A 31 -6.09 15.96 -1.28
C ASP A 31 -4.78 15.15 -1.29
N GLU A 32 -4.73 14.03 -0.58
CA GLU A 32 -3.56 13.13 -0.57
C GLU A 32 -3.35 12.43 -1.91
N ILE A 33 -4.43 11.95 -2.54
CA ILE A 33 -4.37 11.38 -3.89
C ILE A 33 -3.94 12.45 -4.90
N GLY A 34 -4.46 13.67 -4.77
CA GLY A 34 -4.06 14.79 -5.62
C GLY A 34 -2.57 15.11 -5.51
N LYS A 35 -2.01 15.11 -4.29
CA LYS A 35 -0.56 15.29 -4.07
C LYS A 35 0.26 14.16 -4.69
N LEU A 36 -0.17 12.91 -4.51
CA LEU A 36 0.52 11.75 -5.07
C LEU A 36 0.52 11.78 -6.61
N ASN A 37 -0.61 12.14 -7.22
CA ASN A 37 -0.71 12.28 -8.68
C ASN A 37 0.21 13.38 -9.22
N ARG A 38 0.32 14.52 -8.53
CA ARG A 38 1.26 15.59 -8.90
C ARG A 38 2.72 15.14 -8.79
N MET A 39 3.06 14.47 -7.70
CA MET A 39 4.40 13.90 -7.50
C MET A 39 4.76 12.90 -8.61
N LEU A 40 3.83 11.99 -8.95
CA LEU A 40 4.01 11.04 -10.05
C LEU A 40 4.19 11.76 -11.40
N ALA A 41 3.37 12.78 -11.67
CA ALA A 41 3.48 13.56 -12.90
C ALA A 41 4.85 14.25 -13.01
N SER A 42 5.36 14.84 -11.93
CA SER A 42 6.69 15.46 -11.90
C SER A 42 7.81 14.46 -12.18
N VAL A 43 7.75 13.27 -11.58
CA VAL A 43 8.73 12.20 -11.83
C VAL A 43 8.67 11.75 -13.29
N LEU A 44 7.48 11.48 -13.82
CA LEU A 44 7.32 11.05 -15.21
C LEU A 44 7.76 12.14 -16.20
N ASN A 45 7.55 13.41 -15.88
CA ASN A 45 8.01 14.52 -16.72
C ASN A 45 9.53 14.54 -16.84
N TYR A 46 10.26 14.33 -15.73
CA TYR A 46 11.71 14.22 -15.76
C TYR A 46 12.18 12.98 -16.52
N LEU A 47 11.54 11.83 -16.31
CA LEU A 47 11.91 10.58 -16.99
C LEU A 47 11.59 10.55 -18.48
N SER A 48 10.67 11.42 -18.94
CA SER A 48 10.30 11.54 -20.36
C SER A 48 11.10 12.61 -21.08
N ASP A 49 12.04 13.26 -20.40
CA ASP A 49 12.91 14.24 -21.00
C ASP A 49 14.02 13.52 -21.80
N ASP A 50 13.95 13.64 -23.13
CA ASP A 50 14.90 13.00 -24.04
C ASP A 50 16.35 13.52 -23.87
N GLU A 51 16.55 14.64 -23.17
CA GLU A 51 17.88 15.15 -22.82
C GLU A 51 18.50 14.43 -21.60
N VAL A 52 17.69 13.70 -20.83
CA VAL A 52 18.15 12.93 -19.66
C VAL A 52 18.67 11.57 -20.11
N GLU A 53 19.98 11.48 -20.37
CA GLU A 53 20.65 10.21 -20.69
C GLU A 53 20.83 9.31 -19.45
N GLU A 54 21.09 9.92 -18.28
CA GLU A 54 21.27 9.22 -17.01
C GLU A 54 20.35 9.82 -15.94
N ILE A 55 19.63 8.94 -15.25
CA ILE A 55 18.71 9.36 -14.19
C ILE A 55 19.53 9.80 -12.97
N ASP A 56 19.53 11.10 -12.70
CA ASP A 56 20.02 11.65 -11.44
C ASP A 56 18.92 11.56 -10.38
N ILE A 57 19.03 10.53 -9.54
CA ILE A 57 18.09 10.28 -8.44
C ILE A 57 18.13 11.40 -7.40
N GLU A 58 19.30 11.99 -7.14
CA GLU A 58 19.41 13.03 -6.12
C GLU A 58 18.72 14.31 -6.61
N TYR A 59 18.89 14.65 -7.89
CA TYR A 59 18.12 15.72 -8.53
C TYR A 59 16.61 15.46 -8.48
N LEU A 60 16.15 14.25 -8.83
CA LEU A 60 14.73 13.88 -8.77
C LEU A 60 14.14 14.07 -7.36
N LEU A 61 14.85 13.61 -6.33
CA LEU A 61 14.43 13.72 -4.94
C LEU A 61 14.39 15.17 -4.44
N ALA A 62 15.32 16.02 -4.93
CA ALA A 62 15.40 17.43 -4.55
C ALA A 62 14.39 18.32 -5.28
N ASN A 63 14.05 17.99 -6.54
CA ASN A 63 13.20 18.81 -7.40
C ASN A 63 11.75 18.33 -7.48
N THR A 64 11.41 17.20 -6.84
CA THR A 64 10.04 16.73 -6.73
C THR A 64 9.52 16.91 -5.31
N GLU A 65 8.56 17.83 -5.15
CA GLU A 65 7.94 18.11 -3.85
C GLU A 65 7.37 16.84 -3.20
N GLY A 66 7.78 16.56 -1.97
CA GLY A 66 7.30 15.43 -1.17
C GLY A 66 7.90 14.07 -1.52
N LEU A 67 8.69 13.95 -2.60
CA LEU A 67 9.23 12.66 -3.05
C LEU A 67 10.24 12.06 -2.07
N ARG A 68 11.15 12.88 -1.52
CA ARG A 68 12.14 12.42 -0.53
C ARG A 68 11.48 11.87 0.73
N ASP A 69 10.55 12.63 1.32
CA ASP A 69 9.83 12.21 2.52
C ASP A 69 9.00 10.94 2.28
N TRP A 70 8.35 10.85 1.11
CA TRP A 70 7.59 9.67 0.72
C TRP A 70 8.51 8.45 0.57
N TRP A 71 9.65 8.62 -0.09
CA TRP A 71 10.64 7.57 -0.31
C TRP A 71 11.25 7.06 1.00
N ASP A 72 11.60 7.96 1.91
CA ASP A 72 12.16 7.60 3.21
C ASP A 72 11.17 6.80 4.05
N LYS A 73 9.89 7.22 4.08
CA LYS A 73 8.81 6.46 4.73
C LYS A 73 8.62 5.09 4.09
N TYR A 74 8.65 5.00 2.76
CA TYR A 74 8.54 3.73 2.06
C TYR A 74 9.70 2.79 2.43
N ARG A 75 10.95 3.27 2.45
CA ARG A 75 12.11 2.47 2.85
C ARG A 75 12.02 2.00 4.30
N GLU A 76 11.58 2.86 5.21
CA GLU A 76 11.41 2.49 6.61
C GLU A 76 10.34 1.39 6.78
N ASN A 77 9.19 1.55 6.13
CA ASN A 77 8.11 0.57 6.18
C ASN A 77 8.54 -0.76 5.56
N ASN A 78 9.21 -0.73 4.42
CA ASN A 78 9.74 -1.93 3.77
C ASN A 78 10.78 -2.63 4.66
N LYS A 79 11.67 -1.89 5.33
CA LYS A 79 12.61 -2.46 6.30
C LYS A 79 11.89 -3.22 7.42
N LYS A 80 10.81 -2.66 7.96
CA LYS A 80 10.01 -3.31 9.00
C LYS A 80 9.34 -4.58 8.49
N GLN A 81 8.75 -4.54 7.29
CA GLN A 81 8.15 -5.71 6.65
C GLN A 81 9.17 -6.82 6.44
N ILE A 82 10.33 -6.50 5.86
CA ILE A 82 11.43 -7.44 5.66
C ILE A 82 11.91 -8.01 7.01
N GLU A 83 12.04 -7.19 8.05
CA GLU A 83 12.43 -7.66 9.38
C GLU A 83 11.42 -8.66 9.96
N GLU A 84 10.13 -8.39 9.82
CA GLU A 84 9.06 -9.30 10.26
C GLU A 84 9.07 -10.61 9.48
N GLU A 85 9.24 -10.54 8.15
CA GLU A 85 9.37 -11.71 7.29
C GLU A 85 10.58 -12.56 7.65
N ILE A 86 11.72 -11.93 7.93
CA ILE A 86 12.93 -12.61 8.40
C ILE A 86 12.66 -13.28 9.74
N LYS A 87 12.10 -12.58 10.73
CA LYS A 87 11.78 -13.16 12.05
C LYS A 87 10.87 -14.38 11.93
N LYS A 88 9.84 -14.28 11.08
CA LYS A 88 8.90 -15.38 10.84
C LYS A 88 9.60 -16.58 10.17
N SER A 89 10.42 -16.30 9.16
CA SER A 89 11.20 -17.33 8.44
C SER A 89 12.17 -18.03 9.39
N LEU A 90 12.93 -17.27 10.19
CA LEU A 90 13.87 -17.81 11.17
C LEU A 90 13.18 -18.68 12.24
N GLY A 91 11.96 -18.32 12.67
CA GLY A 91 11.20 -19.12 13.64
C GLY A 91 10.79 -20.51 13.15
N SER A 92 10.82 -20.75 11.83
CA SER A 92 10.47 -22.04 11.22
C SER A 92 11.66 -22.94 10.90
N LEU A 93 12.89 -22.43 11.06
CA LEU A 93 14.11 -23.16 10.75
C LEU A 93 14.50 -24.13 11.87
N SER A 94 15.19 -25.20 11.50
CA SER A 94 15.82 -26.11 12.45
C SER A 94 17.04 -25.48 13.14
N LEU A 95 17.48 -26.08 14.24
CA LEU A 95 18.63 -25.58 15.00
C LEU A 95 19.91 -25.57 14.15
N GLU A 96 20.13 -26.60 13.34
CA GLU A 96 21.30 -26.72 12.45
C GLU A 96 21.32 -25.62 11.37
N GLU A 97 20.17 -25.30 10.79
CA GLU A 97 20.03 -24.19 9.83
C GLU A 97 20.26 -22.82 10.50
N LEU A 98 19.74 -22.63 11.72
CA LEU A 98 19.97 -21.41 12.50
C LEU A 98 21.44 -21.25 12.89
N GLU A 99 22.14 -22.35 13.20
CA GLU A 99 23.56 -22.34 13.53
C GLU A 99 24.42 -21.98 12.31
N SER A 100 24.09 -22.54 11.13
CA SER A 100 24.74 -22.18 9.86
C SER A 100 24.58 -20.68 9.53
N ILE A 101 23.37 -20.13 9.68
CA ILE A 101 23.12 -18.69 9.49
C ILE A 101 23.93 -17.85 10.50
N ARG A 102 23.98 -18.29 11.77
CA ARG A 102 24.73 -17.60 12.82
C ARG A 102 26.23 -17.55 12.50
N GLU A 103 26.82 -18.64 12.00
CA GLU A 103 28.23 -18.67 11.60
C GLU A 103 28.52 -17.73 10.43
N GLN A 104 27.65 -17.69 9.41
CA GLN A 104 27.78 -16.78 8.27
C GLN A 104 27.74 -15.30 8.67
N ILE A 105 26.94 -14.93 9.67
CA ILE A 105 26.85 -13.56 10.18
C ILE A 105 28.08 -13.21 11.02
N LYS A 106 28.55 -14.15 11.86
CA LYS A 106 29.66 -13.94 12.81
C LYS A 106 31.03 -13.89 12.12
N GLY A 107 31.13 -14.41 10.90
CA GLY A 107 32.34 -14.41 10.07
C GLY A 107 32.52 -13.18 9.17
N LYS A 108 31.58 -12.22 9.19
CA LYS A 108 31.72 -10.90 8.56
C LYS A 108 32.17 -9.86 9.57
#